data_AF-A0A7C3B5C9-F1
#
_entry.id   AF-A0A7C3B5C9-F1
#
_cell.length_a   1.000
_cell.length_b   1.000
_cell.length_c   1.000
_cell.angle_alpha   90.00
_cell.angle_beta   90.00
_cell.angle_gamma   90.00
#
_symmetry.space_group_name_H-M   'P 1'
#
loop_
_entity.id
_entity.type
_entity.pdbx_description
1 polymer ?
#
loop_
_entity_poly.entity_id
_entity_poly.type
_entity_poly.pdbx_seq_one_letter_code
_entity_poly.pdbx_strand_id
1 'polypeptide(L)'
;MRWNNWEGLYFESYSDALIKYTRIYENGYNGIAAEQFNTLVIDHCLVERSGTNGIHIDASTAEVTSSMVLHNNGGGLSVDDNGELKIHGVVVEDNGGGVTLGDGENTVMLGNALISHNRDCDICGEVHQVEDKAPIPEMIDFAFEPDMDYALGYIPGDIEEDKYLYIYPDEDETRRVVKEIGNELGLTWAIAWDGEAVWTATLWSAFYKLDPNTGEVLQHFKGPGSQPWGMAFDGENLWVVDFAEKTIFEVNPENGRVLSSFQSPDPVGGCKGLTWDGEYLYVLGWATHVIYQMDREGNLIQTILLEADGGGGLAWDGKFFWMPGGPGIIKVDREGRQVGWIYAASEGTWDLAWGNDLLWATQRTNENWFDDKVFGIEIINDHSQ
;
A
#
# COMPACT_ATOMS: atom_id res chain seq x y z
N MET A 1 14.47 0.46 -14.10
CA MET A 1 13.62 0.00 -12.98
C MET A 1 12.21 -0.11 -13.50
N ARG A 2 11.48 -1.17 -13.14
CA ARG A 2 10.18 -1.48 -13.75
C ARG A 2 9.35 -2.41 -12.90
N TRP A 3 8.05 -2.46 -13.19
CA TRP A 3 7.09 -3.49 -12.76
C TRP A 3 6.94 -3.60 -11.25
N ASN A 4 6.89 -2.45 -10.59
CA ASN A 4 6.46 -2.36 -9.20
C ASN A 4 5.03 -1.81 -9.18
N ASN A 5 4.17 -2.25 -8.25
CA ASN A 5 2.87 -1.61 -7.99
C ASN A 5 3.01 -0.32 -7.18
N TRP A 6 4.20 -0.10 -6.63
CA TRP A 6 4.61 1.10 -5.93
C TRP A 6 5.40 2.03 -6.85
N GLU A 7 6.08 2.97 -6.21
CA GLU A 7 7.11 3.81 -6.79
C GLU A 7 8.19 3.00 -7.51
N GLY A 8 8.61 3.50 -8.68
CA GLY A 8 9.81 2.98 -9.33
C GLY A 8 11.08 3.28 -8.52
N LEU A 9 11.19 4.51 -8.02
CA LEU A 9 12.21 4.97 -7.08
C LEU A 9 11.57 5.88 -6.03
N TYR A 10 11.63 5.47 -4.76
CA TYR A 10 11.13 6.26 -3.64
C TYR A 10 12.27 6.80 -2.78
N PHE A 11 12.23 8.08 -2.49
CA PHE A 11 13.13 8.75 -1.55
C PHE A 11 12.30 9.39 -0.45
N GLU A 12 12.60 9.03 0.79
CA GLU A 12 11.95 9.57 1.98
C GLU A 12 13.01 10.13 2.93
N SER A 13 12.67 11.25 3.58
CA SER A 13 13.41 11.79 4.73
C SER A 13 14.90 12.08 4.47
N TYR A 14 15.18 13.22 3.84
CA TYR A 14 16.53 13.84 3.76
C TYR A 14 17.56 13.08 2.91
N SER A 15 17.13 12.48 1.82
CA SER A 15 18.04 11.85 0.85
C SER A 15 18.64 12.87 -0.12
N ASP A 16 19.95 12.71 -0.40
CA ASP A 16 20.64 13.40 -1.50
C ASP A 16 20.99 12.38 -2.59
N ALA A 17 20.28 12.42 -3.72
CA ALA A 17 20.34 11.37 -4.73
C ALA A 17 20.75 11.90 -6.12
N LEU A 18 21.55 11.08 -6.81
CA LEU A 18 21.95 11.29 -8.19
C LEU A 18 21.45 10.13 -9.04
N ILE A 19 20.55 10.40 -9.98
CA ILE A 19 19.97 9.42 -10.89
C ILE A 19 20.42 9.80 -12.31
N LYS A 20 21.23 8.93 -12.93
CA LYS A 20 21.73 9.17 -14.28
C LYS A 20 21.64 7.95 -15.18
N TYR A 21 21.33 8.18 -16.46
CA TYR A 21 21.33 7.14 -17.49
C TYR A 21 20.43 5.95 -17.12
N THR A 22 19.25 6.26 -16.58
CA THR A 22 18.30 5.26 -16.09
C THR A 22 17.00 5.32 -16.88
N ARG A 23 16.51 4.14 -17.28
CA ARG A 23 15.13 3.96 -17.74
C ARG A 23 14.26 3.47 -16.59
N ILE A 24 13.16 4.16 -16.33
CA ILE A 24 12.18 3.84 -15.29
C ILE A 24 10.83 3.77 -15.96
N TYR A 25 10.16 2.61 -15.92
CA TYR A 25 8.94 2.44 -16.68
C TYR A 25 7.98 1.40 -16.13
N GLU A 26 6.69 1.53 -16.45
CA GLU A 26 5.64 0.55 -16.06
C GLU A 26 5.63 0.29 -14.55
N ASN A 27 5.55 1.36 -13.76
CA ASN A 27 5.36 1.29 -12.31
C ASN A 27 3.95 1.75 -11.97
N GLY A 28 3.38 1.20 -10.90
CA GLY A 28 1.99 1.39 -10.56
C GLY A 28 1.65 2.68 -9.84
N TYR A 29 2.66 3.30 -9.22
CA TYR A 29 2.56 4.64 -8.69
C TYR A 29 3.42 5.62 -9.48
N ASN A 30 4.21 6.50 -8.83
CA ASN A 30 5.07 7.38 -9.60
C ASN A 30 6.29 6.63 -10.16
N GLY A 31 6.90 7.18 -11.22
CA GLY A 31 8.17 6.63 -11.71
C GLY A 31 9.30 6.92 -10.71
N ILE A 32 9.42 8.18 -10.32
CA ILE A 32 10.32 8.66 -9.27
C ILE A 32 9.50 9.51 -8.32
N ALA A 33 9.55 9.24 -7.03
CA ALA A 33 8.99 10.10 -5.99
C ALA A 33 10.04 10.49 -4.96
N ALA A 34 10.00 11.75 -4.57
CA ALA A 34 10.81 12.30 -3.49
C ALA A 34 9.89 13.05 -2.53
N GLU A 35 9.75 12.53 -1.32
CA GLU A 35 8.82 13.04 -0.30
C GLU A 35 9.57 13.34 1.00
N GLN A 36 9.23 14.45 1.66
CA GLN A 36 9.80 14.86 2.94
C GLN A 36 11.30 15.23 2.86
N PHE A 37 11.59 16.39 2.25
CA PHE A 37 12.87 17.12 2.35
C PHE A 37 14.08 16.47 1.66
N ASN A 38 13.90 15.91 0.45
CA ASN A 38 15.00 15.34 -0.32
C ASN A 38 15.58 16.33 -1.35
N THR A 39 16.79 16.04 -1.82
CA THR A 39 17.42 16.72 -2.96
C THR A 39 17.79 15.71 -4.04
N LEU A 40 17.18 15.84 -5.23
CA LEU A 40 17.42 14.96 -6.36
C LEU A 40 18.08 15.69 -7.52
N VAL A 41 19.03 15.02 -8.17
CA VAL A 41 19.50 15.39 -9.52
C VAL A 41 19.20 14.23 -10.46
N ILE A 42 18.39 14.51 -11.47
CA ILE A 42 17.90 13.53 -12.46
C ILE A 42 18.42 13.98 -13.82
N ASP A 43 19.29 13.18 -14.43
CA ASP A 43 20.02 13.58 -15.64
C ASP A 43 20.08 12.44 -16.66
N HIS A 44 19.70 12.68 -17.90
CA HIS A 44 19.65 11.65 -18.95
C HIS A 44 18.81 10.42 -18.56
N CYS A 45 17.61 10.65 -18.03
CA CYS A 45 16.68 9.59 -17.66
C CYS A 45 15.45 9.54 -18.59
N LEU A 46 14.93 8.34 -18.80
CA LEU A 46 13.65 8.10 -19.48
C LEU A 46 12.68 7.56 -18.44
N VAL A 47 11.65 8.33 -18.12
CA VAL A 47 10.62 7.96 -17.13
C VAL A 47 9.27 7.87 -17.85
N GLU A 48 8.69 6.69 -17.92
CA GLU A 48 7.52 6.50 -18.79
C GLU A 48 6.51 5.47 -18.28
N ARG A 49 5.25 5.61 -18.68
CA ARG A 49 4.22 4.59 -18.42
C ARG A 49 4.05 4.28 -16.92
N SER A 50 4.11 5.29 -16.06
CA SER A 50 3.74 5.16 -14.64
C SER A 50 2.22 5.31 -14.43
N GLY A 51 1.67 4.59 -13.45
CA GLY A 51 0.25 4.58 -13.10
C GLY A 51 -0.25 5.90 -12.49
N THR A 52 0.67 6.71 -11.95
CA THR A 52 0.44 8.11 -11.59
C THR A 52 1.47 9.01 -12.27
N ASN A 53 2.27 9.79 -11.53
CA ASN A 53 3.15 10.77 -12.15
C ASN A 53 4.44 10.11 -12.69
N GLY A 54 5.08 10.72 -13.69
CA GLY A 54 6.42 10.33 -14.09
C GLY A 54 7.41 10.62 -12.96
N ILE A 55 7.54 11.91 -12.60
CA ILE A 55 8.39 12.38 -11.50
C ILE A 55 7.52 13.21 -10.55
N HIS A 56 7.55 12.87 -9.26
CA HIS A 56 6.78 13.50 -8.20
C HIS A 56 7.68 14.04 -7.10
N ILE A 57 7.55 15.34 -6.80
CA ILE A 57 8.39 16.07 -5.84
C ILE A 57 7.49 16.70 -4.79
N ASP A 58 7.42 16.10 -3.61
CA ASP A 58 6.65 16.58 -2.46
C ASP A 58 7.59 17.07 -1.36
N ALA A 59 7.41 18.33 -0.94
CA ALA A 59 8.21 18.97 0.10
C ALA A 59 9.72 18.77 -0.09
N SER A 60 10.15 18.66 -1.34
CA SER A 60 11.49 18.24 -1.77
C SER A 60 11.98 19.10 -2.93
N THR A 61 13.24 18.96 -3.30
CA THR A 61 13.84 19.67 -4.44
C THR A 61 14.37 18.70 -5.47
N ALA A 62 14.10 18.97 -6.76
CA ALA A 62 14.72 18.25 -7.85
C ALA A 62 15.20 19.15 -8.99
N GLU A 63 16.32 18.77 -9.58
CA GLU A 63 16.80 19.28 -10.85
C GLU A 63 16.75 18.17 -11.90
N VAL A 64 15.90 18.35 -12.92
CA VAL A 64 15.69 17.41 -14.01
C VAL A 64 16.31 17.98 -15.27
N THR A 65 17.26 17.25 -15.83
CA THR A 65 18.06 17.69 -16.97
C THR A 65 18.13 16.63 -18.06
N SER A 66 18.12 17.04 -19.34
CA SER A 66 18.35 16.17 -20.51
C SER A 66 17.54 14.86 -20.49
N SER A 67 16.31 14.91 -19.96
CA SER A 67 15.49 13.72 -19.66
C SER A 67 14.19 13.73 -20.47
N MET A 68 13.55 12.58 -20.58
CA MET A 68 12.26 12.42 -21.24
C MET A 68 11.25 11.80 -20.27
N VAL A 69 10.07 12.39 -20.16
CA VAL A 69 9.01 11.97 -19.25
C VAL A 69 7.69 11.78 -20.02
N LEU A 70 7.33 10.53 -20.28
CA LEU A 70 6.39 10.19 -21.37
C LEU A 70 5.28 9.25 -20.93
N HIS A 71 4.07 9.42 -21.45
CA HIS A 71 2.99 8.41 -21.34
C HIS A 71 2.62 8.00 -19.90
N ASN A 72 2.82 8.87 -18.91
CA ASN A 72 2.41 8.60 -17.53
C ASN A 72 0.92 8.96 -17.36
N ASN A 73 0.21 8.20 -16.53
CA ASN A 73 -1.23 8.36 -16.39
C ASN A 73 -1.60 9.64 -15.61
N GLY A 74 -0.75 10.07 -14.69
CA GLY A 74 -0.81 11.35 -13.99
C GLY A 74 0.02 12.45 -14.67
N GLY A 75 0.58 13.37 -13.89
CA GLY A 75 1.50 14.40 -14.38
C GLY A 75 2.81 13.79 -14.90
N GLY A 76 3.41 14.37 -15.95
CA GLY A 76 4.76 14.02 -16.35
C GLY A 76 5.72 14.43 -15.23
N LEU A 77 5.74 15.73 -14.92
CA LEU A 77 6.44 16.28 -13.78
C LEU A 77 5.42 16.91 -12.82
N SER A 78 5.47 16.55 -11.54
CA SER A 78 4.60 17.10 -10.51
C SER A 78 5.41 17.62 -9.32
N VAL A 79 4.95 18.73 -8.74
CA VAL A 79 5.52 19.33 -7.54
C VAL A 79 4.41 19.67 -6.55
N ASP A 80 4.61 19.35 -5.28
CA ASP A 80 3.60 19.49 -4.23
C ASP A 80 4.23 19.90 -2.88
N ASP A 81 3.39 20.39 -1.98
CA ASP A 81 3.67 20.69 -0.58
C ASP A 81 4.96 21.50 -0.33
N ASN A 82 5.11 22.59 -1.10
CA ASN A 82 6.25 23.52 -1.08
C ASN A 82 7.53 22.93 -1.70
N GLY A 83 7.38 22.08 -2.71
CA GLY A 83 8.49 21.56 -3.49
C GLY A 83 9.11 22.57 -4.45
N GLU A 84 10.33 22.27 -4.89
CA GLU A 84 11.08 23.05 -5.89
C GLU A 84 11.51 22.14 -7.05
N LEU A 85 11.14 22.51 -8.27
CA LEU A 85 11.48 21.76 -9.48
C LEU A 85 12.20 22.66 -10.48
N LYS A 86 13.41 22.25 -10.88
CA LYS A 86 14.19 22.87 -11.96
C LYS A 86 14.19 21.95 -13.17
N ILE A 87 13.84 22.49 -14.33
CA ILE A 87 13.67 21.74 -15.57
C ILE A 87 14.60 22.34 -16.62
N HIS A 88 15.47 21.53 -17.21
CA HIS A 88 16.48 21.98 -18.18
C HIS A 88 16.67 20.99 -19.32
N GLY A 89 16.22 21.30 -20.53
CA GLY A 89 16.40 20.39 -21.67
C GLY A 89 15.58 19.11 -21.54
N VAL A 90 14.30 19.22 -21.14
CA VAL A 90 13.45 18.05 -20.85
C VAL A 90 12.32 17.95 -21.87
N VAL A 91 11.95 16.72 -22.24
CA VAL A 91 10.74 16.41 -23.02
C VAL A 91 9.68 15.87 -22.07
N VAL A 92 8.48 16.42 -22.11
CA VAL A 92 7.33 15.99 -21.30
C VAL A 92 6.09 15.87 -22.19
N GLU A 93 5.77 14.65 -22.60
CA GLU A 93 4.73 14.42 -23.62
C GLU A 93 3.80 13.26 -23.30
N ASP A 94 2.56 13.37 -23.80
CA ASP A 94 1.54 12.33 -23.74
C ASP A 94 1.21 11.83 -22.33
N ASN A 95 1.40 12.67 -21.31
CA ASN A 95 1.01 12.36 -19.93
C ASN A 95 -0.43 12.84 -19.64
N GLY A 96 -0.96 12.53 -18.45
CA GLY A 96 -2.17 13.16 -17.93
C GLY A 96 -2.05 14.69 -17.89
N GLY A 97 -1.09 15.20 -17.11
CA GLY A 97 -0.66 16.61 -17.15
C GLY A 97 0.82 16.73 -17.53
N GLY A 98 1.28 17.84 -18.10
CA GLY A 98 2.69 18.03 -18.42
C GLY A 98 3.50 18.36 -17.17
N VAL A 99 3.47 19.62 -16.76
CA VAL A 99 4.01 20.10 -15.47
C VAL A 99 2.85 20.48 -14.55
N THR A 100 2.65 19.74 -13.46
CA THR A 100 1.56 19.93 -12.50
C THR A 100 2.05 20.47 -11.17
N LEU A 101 1.26 21.34 -10.56
CA LEU A 101 1.53 21.94 -9.26
C LEU A 101 0.35 21.62 -8.33
N GLY A 102 0.64 21.01 -7.19
CA GLY A 102 -0.32 20.68 -6.14
C GLY A 102 -0.51 21.81 -5.12
N ASP A 103 -0.80 21.41 -3.89
CA ASP A 103 -0.99 22.28 -2.74
C ASP A 103 0.33 22.93 -2.27
N GLY A 104 0.23 24.01 -1.49
CA GLY A 104 1.39 24.74 -0.96
C GLY A 104 2.03 25.75 -1.92
N GLU A 105 3.14 26.36 -1.48
CA GLU A 105 3.88 27.37 -2.25
C GLU A 105 4.97 26.70 -3.11
N ASN A 106 4.56 26.03 -4.18
CA ASN A 106 5.47 25.31 -5.08
C ASN A 106 6.23 26.26 -6.02
N THR A 107 7.51 25.94 -6.29
CA THR A 107 8.35 26.71 -7.21
C THR A 107 8.80 25.86 -8.39
N VAL A 108 8.49 26.30 -9.62
CA VAL A 108 8.98 25.66 -10.84
C VAL A 108 9.83 26.64 -11.65
N MET A 109 11.08 26.27 -11.92
CA MET A 109 11.98 26.97 -12.83
C MET A 109 12.07 26.20 -14.15
N LEU A 110 11.53 26.80 -15.21
CA LEU A 110 11.41 26.16 -16.52
C LEU A 110 12.44 26.75 -17.50
N GLY A 111 13.45 25.94 -17.83
CA GLY A 111 14.49 26.22 -18.82
C GLY A 111 14.41 25.24 -19.99
N ASN A 112 14.38 25.79 -21.21
CA ASN A 112 14.39 25.07 -22.50
C ASN A 112 13.80 23.64 -22.47
N ALA A 113 12.48 23.51 -22.50
CA ALA A 113 11.79 22.21 -22.48
C ALA A 113 10.76 22.11 -23.61
N LEU A 114 10.49 20.88 -24.05
CA LEU A 114 9.38 20.55 -24.94
C LEU A 114 8.28 19.90 -24.11
N ILE A 115 7.18 20.61 -23.89
CA ILE A 115 6.04 20.11 -23.12
C ILE A 115 4.82 20.18 -24.02
N SER A 116 4.30 19.03 -24.45
CA SER A 116 3.22 19.00 -25.44
C SER A 116 2.39 17.71 -25.41
N HIS A 117 1.18 17.76 -25.97
CA HIS A 117 0.29 16.59 -26.11
C HIS A 117 -0.13 15.94 -24.77
N ASN A 118 -0.04 16.66 -23.64
CA ASN A 118 -0.55 16.16 -22.37
C ASN A 118 -2.08 16.32 -22.32
N ARG A 119 -2.79 15.35 -21.71
CA ARG A 119 -4.25 15.22 -21.82
C ARG A 119 -5.02 16.40 -21.22
N ASP A 120 -4.61 16.85 -20.04
CA ASP A 120 -5.32 17.88 -19.27
C ASP A 120 -4.75 19.27 -19.55
N CYS A 121 -3.43 19.42 -19.44
CA CYS A 121 -2.70 20.66 -19.71
C CYS A 121 -1.19 20.38 -19.86
N ASP A 122 -0.50 21.19 -20.66
CA ASP A 122 0.97 21.13 -20.77
C ASP A 122 1.65 21.78 -19.56
N ILE A 123 1.17 22.95 -19.12
CA ILE A 123 1.62 23.61 -17.90
C ILE A 123 0.38 23.92 -17.06
N CYS A 124 0.26 23.25 -15.92
CA CYS A 124 -0.93 23.23 -15.08
C CYS A 124 -0.76 24.09 -13.82
N GLY A 125 -0.15 25.27 -13.96
CA GLY A 125 0.10 26.21 -12.87
C GLY A 125 1.08 27.31 -13.26
N GLU A 126 1.51 28.12 -12.29
CA GLU A 126 2.48 29.18 -12.53
C GLU A 126 3.91 28.64 -12.56
N VAL A 127 4.70 29.08 -13.54
CA VAL A 127 6.11 28.69 -13.68
C VAL A 127 6.97 29.92 -13.91
N HIS A 128 8.23 29.86 -13.45
CA HIS A 128 9.23 30.88 -13.69
C HIS A 128 10.11 30.48 -14.88
N GLN A 129 9.97 31.21 -15.99
CA GLN A 129 10.82 31.01 -17.16
C GLN A 129 12.26 31.47 -16.86
N VAL A 130 13.23 30.61 -17.18
CA VAL A 130 14.65 30.92 -17.02
C VAL A 130 15.39 30.76 -18.35
N GLU A 131 16.37 31.63 -18.63
CA GLU A 131 17.21 31.47 -19.83
C GLU A 131 18.05 30.20 -19.68
N ASP A 132 17.94 29.31 -20.65
CA ASP A 132 18.64 28.04 -20.65
C ASP A 132 18.97 27.61 -22.09
N LYS A 133 20.07 26.87 -22.23
CA LYS A 133 20.60 26.33 -23.49
C LYS A 133 20.86 24.82 -23.39
N ALA A 134 20.42 24.17 -22.32
CA ALA A 134 20.44 22.71 -22.22
C ALA A 134 19.75 22.11 -23.45
N PRO A 135 20.38 21.15 -24.15
CA PRO A 135 19.79 20.56 -25.35
C PRO A 135 18.54 19.76 -24.99
N ILE A 136 17.51 19.82 -25.84
CA ILE A 136 16.34 18.95 -25.73
C ILE A 136 16.71 17.61 -26.39
N PRO A 137 16.61 16.47 -25.69
CA PRO A 137 16.89 15.17 -26.26
C PRO A 137 15.84 14.80 -27.31
N GLU A 138 16.26 14.35 -28.49
CA GLU A 138 15.35 13.73 -29.48
C GLU A 138 15.00 12.28 -29.08
N MET A 139 15.95 11.60 -28.45
CA MET A 139 15.82 10.24 -27.92
C MET A 139 16.84 10.00 -26.82
N ILE A 140 16.54 9.09 -25.89
CA ILE A 140 17.51 8.57 -24.92
C ILE A 140 17.74 7.09 -25.20
N ASP A 141 18.94 6.75 -25.68
CA ASP A 141 19.37 5.38 -25.93
C ASP A 141 20.30 4.91 -24.81
N PHE A 142 19.89 3.85 -24.12
CA PHE A 142 20.66 3.23 -23.03
C PHE A 142 21.58 2.10 -23.52
N ALA A 143 21.61 1.81 -24.83
CA ALA A 143 22.33 0.69 -25.43
C ALA A 143 22.04 -0.67 -24.75
N PHE A 144 20.83 -0.80 -24.18
CA PHE A 144 20.36 -1.98 -23.48
C PHE A 144 18.85 -2.13 -23.73
N GLU A 145 18.48 -3.31 -24.23
CA GLU A 145 17.08 -3.74 -24.32
C GLU A 145 16.79 -4.70 -23.17
N PRO A 146 15.85 -4.37 -22.26
CA PRO A 146 15.47 -5.27 -21.18
C PRO A 146 14.75 -6.49 -21.73
N ASP A 147 14.95 -7.64 -21.09
CA ASP A 147 14.15 -8.84 -21.35
C ASP A 147 12.67 -8.56 -21.00
N MET A 148 11.76 -8.71 -21.96
CA MET A 148 10.34 -8.39 -21.81
C MET A 148 9.46 -9.64 -21.69
N ASP A 149 10.03 -10.82 -21.47
CA ASP A 149 9.29 -12.10 -21.47
C ASP A 149 8.18 -12.17 -20.39
N TYR A 150 8.29 -11.37 -19.32
CA TYR A 150 7.30 -11.28 -18.23
C TYR A 150 6.65 -9.90 -18.12
N ALA A 151 6.67 -9.11 -19.20
CA ALA A 151 6.02 -7.81 -19.20
C ALA A 151 4.51 -7.95 -19.06
N LEU A 152 3.91 -7.11 -18.24
CA LEU A 152 2.45 -7.03 -18.09
C LEU A 152 1.78 -6.67 -19.43
N GLY A 153 2.48 -5.91 -20.28
CA GLY A 153 1.96 -5.46 -21.57
C GLY A 153 1.00 -4.26 -21.45
N TYR A 154 0.79 -3.76 -20.24
CA TYR A 154 -0.02 -2.59 -19.90
C TYR A 154 0.63 -1.79 -18.76
N ILE A 155 0.07 -0.61 -18.43
CA ILE A 155 0.50 0.23 -17.30
C ILE A 155 -0.20 -0.26 -16.03
N PRO A 156 0.51 -0.64 -14.95
CA PRO A 156 -0.17 -1.02 -13.72
C PRO A 156 -1.06 0.13 -13.20
N GLY A 157 -2.29 -0.18 -12.81
CA GLY A 157 -3.37 0.75 -12.46
C GLY A 157 -4.28 1.15 -13.62
N ASP A 158 -4.04 0.66 -14.84
CA ASP A 158 -4.94 0.89 -15.98
C ASP A 158 -6.32 0.26 -15.75
N ILE A 159 -7.39 1.04 -15.83
CA ILE A 159 -8.74 0.59 -15.48
C ILE A 159 -9.31 -0.50 -16.43
N GLU A 160 -8.84 -0.54 -17.68
CA GLU A 160 -9.32 -1.50 -18.68
C GLU A 160 -8.41 -2.71 -18.79
N GLU A 161 -7.10 -2.52 -18.66
CA GLU A 161 -6.09 -3.56 -18.88
C GLU A 161 -5.55 -4.14 -17.56
N ASP A 162 -5.38 -3.30 -16.53
CA ASP A 162 -4.89 -3.73 -15.21
C ASP A 162 -6.04 -3.97 -14.22
N LYS A 163 -6.69 -5.12 -14.37
CA LYS A 163 -7.81 -5.47 -13.48
C LYS A 163 -7.41 -6.05 -12.14
N TYR A 164 -6.10 -6.12 -11.83
CA TYR A 164 -5.66 -6.78 -10.60
C TYR A 164 -4.22 -6.49 -10.18
N LEU A 165 -3.97 -6.58 -8.88
CA LEU A 165 -2.63 -6.48 -8.32
C LEU A 165 -1.87 -7.77 -8.40
N TYR A 166 -0.69 -7.72 -9.02
CA TYR A 166 0.33 -8.77 -9.00
C TYR A 166 -0.27 -10.16 -8.74
N ILE A 167 -1.17 -10.57 -9.65
CA ILE A 167 -2.07 -11.69 -9.43
C ILE A 167 -1.25 -12.95 -9.28
N TYR A 168 -1.31 -13.56 -8.11
CA TYR A 168 -1.10 -14.99 -8.06
C TYR A 168 -2.38 -15.63 -8.59
N PRO A 169 -2.29 -16.63 -9.49
CA PRO A 169 -3.46 -17.26 -10.11
C PRO A 169 -4.59 -17.50 -9.10
N ASP A 170 -5.86 -17.32 -9.48
CA ASP A 170 -7.01 -17.49 -8.58
C ASP A 170 -7.01 -18.85 -7.86
N GLU A 171 -6.34 -19.85 -8.41
CA GLU A 171 -6.09 -21.13 -7.78
C GLU A 171 -4.63 -21.57 -7.98
N ASP A 172 -4.03 -22.06 -6.89
CA ASP A 172 -2.74 -22.74 -6.88
C ASP A 172 -2.82 -24.03 -6.04
N GLU A 173 -1.70 -24.70 -5.80
CA GLU A 173 -1.67 -25.95 -5.04
C GLU A 173 -2.08 -25.82 -3.57
N THR A 174 -2.12 -24.60 -3.02
CA THR A 174 -2.40 -24.31 -1.61
C THR A 174 -3.78 -23.70 -1.38
N ARG A 175 -4.26 -22.88 -2.31
CA ARG A 175 -5.43 -22.03 -2.05
C ARG A 175 -6.19 -21.62 -3.31
N ARG A 176 -7.45 -21.24 -3.12
CA ARG A 176 -8.30 -20.61 -4.14
C ARG A 176 -8.88 -19.29 -3.62
N VAL A 177 -8.77 -18.23 -4.40
CA VAL A 177 -9.52 -16.98 -4.18
C VAL A 177 -10.95 -17.20 -4.65
N VAL A 178 -11.91 -17.04 -3.74
CA VAL A 178 -13.34 -17.29 -4.02
C VAL A 178 -14.22 -16.06 -3.78
N LYS A 179 -13.65 -14.99 -3.21
CA LYS A 179 -14.30 -13.70 -2.98
C LYS A 179 -13.30 -12.58 -3.20
N GLU A 180 -13.77 -11.52 -3.85
CA GLU A 180 -13.08 -10.27 -4.09
C GLU A 180 -14.11 -9.16 -3.80
N ILE A 181 -13.81 -8.31 -2.81
CA ILE A 181 -14.67 -7.21 -2.39
C ILE A 181 -13.83 -6.00 -1.99
N GLY A 182 -14.50 -4.87 -1.73
CA GLY A 182 -13.86 -3.66 -1.24
C GLY A 182 -13.29 -2.77 -2.34
N ASN A 183 -13.77 -2.94 -3.57
CA ASN A 183 -13.60 -1.98 -4.64
C ASN A 183 -13.85 -0.53 -4.18
N GLU A 184 -13.05 0.43 -4.66
CA GLU A 184 -13.16 1.86 -4.36
C GLU A 184 -12.91 2.28 -2.89
N LEU A 185 -12.56 1.35 -1.98
CA LEU A 185 -12.28 1.70 -0.58
C LEU A 185 -10.91 2.36 -0.35
N GLY A 186 -10.00 2.28 -1.32
CA GLY A 186 -8.59 2.68 -1.14
C GLY A 186 -7.82 1.72 -0.23
N LEU A 187 -6.73 2.18 0.40
CA LEU A 187 -5.93 1.31 1.28
C LEU A 187 -6.72 0.82 2.50
N THR A 188 -6.80 -0.50 2.67
CA THR A 188 -7.35 -1.17 3.86
C THR A 188 -6.23 -1.66 4.78
N TRP A 189 -6.36 -1.44 6.08
CA TRP A 189 -5.32 -1.68 7.09
C TRP A 189 -5.69 -2.70 8.15
N ALA A 190 -6.97 -3.03 8.30
CA ALA A 190 -7.42 -3.98 9.30
C ALA A 190 -8.65 -4.72 8.82
N ILE A 191 -8.87 -5.95 9.28
CA ILE A 191 -10.03 -6.76 8.89
C ILE A 191 -10.54 -7.61 10.04
N ALA A 192 -11.87 -7.75 10.16
CA ALA A 192 -12.50 -8.69 11.08
C ALA A 192 -13.72 -9.36 10.45
N TRP A 193 -14.05 -10.55 10.93
CA TRP A 193 -15.29 -11.25 10.60
C TRP A 193 -16.23 -11.23 11.81
N ASP A 194 -17.45 -10.71 11.64
CA ASP A 194 -18.40 -10.59 12.77
C ASP A 194 -19.37 -11.78 12.91
N GLY A 195 -19.26 -12.78 12.03
CA GLY A 195 -20.21 -13.89 11.93
C GLY A 195 -21.17 -13.79 10.75
N GLU A 196 -21.37 -12.58 10.21
CA GLU A 196 -22.29 -12.30 9.10
C GLU A 196 -21.63 -11.49 7.98
N ALA A 197 -20.75 -10.56 8.32
CA ALA A 197 -20.14 -9.58 7.45
C ALA A 197 -18.65 -9.41 7.73
N VAL A 198 -17.97 -8.79 6.74
CA VAL A 198 -16.57 -8.40 6.87
C VAL A 198 -16.51 -6.95 7.31
N TRP A 199 -15.73 -6.68 8.35
CA TRP A 199 -15.35 -5.34 8.76
C TRP A 199 -13.97 -5.00 8.23
N THR A 200 -13.77 -3.78 7.76
CA THR A 200 -12.46 -3.26 7.38
C THR A 200 -12.29 -1.81 7.81
N ALA A 201 -11.05 -1.38 8.01
CA ALA A 201 -10.72 0.02 8.23
C ALA A 201 -9.74 0.51 7.14
N THR A 202 -10.02 1.69 6.60
CA THR A 202 -9.18 2.36 5.60
C THR A 202 -8.43 3.53 6.24
N LEU A 203 -7.77 4.34 5.40
CA LEU A 203 -7.13 5.59 5.81
C LEU A 203 -8.05 6.47 6.68
N TRP A 204 -7.43 7.20 7.60
CA TRP A 204 -8.10 8.15 8.51
C TRP A 204 -9.14 7.54 9.46
N SER A 205 -8.99 6.24 9.76
CA SER A 205 -9.93 5.48 10.59
C SER A 205 -11.36 5.51 10.05
N ALA A 206 -11.54 5.39 8.74
CA ALA A 206 -12.87 5.13 8.16
C ALA A 206 -13.16 3.62 8.21
N PHE A 207 -14.18 3.24 8.97
CA PHE A 207 -14.57 1.85 9.19
C PHE A 207 -15.75 1.52 8.30
N TYR A 208 -15.72 0.34 7.69
CA TYR A 208 -16.75 -0.17 6.80
C TYR A 208 -17.17 -1.57 7.21
N LYS A 209 -18.48 -1.82 7.21
CA LYS A 209 -19.08 -3.14 7.23
C LYS A 209 -19.50 -3.50 5.80
N LEU A 210 -19.01 -4.61 5.30
CA LEU A 210 -19.18 -5.06 3.92
C LEU A 210 -19.99 -6.34 3.87
N ASP A 211 -20.93 -6.41 2.94
CA ASP A 211 -21.55 -7.68 2.57
C ASP A 211 -20.48 -8.60 1.93
N PRO A 212 -20.27 -9.81 2.46
CA PRO A 212 -19.17 -10.67 2.02
C PRO A 212 -19.40 -11.33 0.66
N ASN A 213 -20.59 -11.19 0.08
CA ASN A 213 -20.93 -11.77 -1.21
C ASN A 213 -20.89 -10.76 -2.36
N THR A 214 -21.20 -9.51 -2.07
CA THR A 214 -21.38 -8.44 -3.06
C THR A 214 -20.39 -7.29 -2.88
N GLY A 215 -19.76 -7.17 -1.70
CA GLY A 215 -18.93 -6.02 -1.35
C GLY A 215 -19.70 -4.74 -1.02
N GLU A 216 -21.03 -4.78 -0.98
CA GLU A 216 -21.86 -3.61 -0.65
C GLU A 216 -21.50 -3.08 0.74
N VAL A 217 -21.34 -1.75 0.85
CA VAL A 217 -21.15 -1.07 2.13
C VAL A 217 -22.47 -1.05 2.90
N LEU A 218 -22.60 -1.93 3.88
CA LEU A 218 -23.77 -2.04 4.75
C LEU A 218 -23.80 -0.94 5.83
N GLN A 219 -22.62 -0.53 6.29
CA GLN A 219 -22.46 0.50 7.31
C GLN A 219 -21.08 1.14 7.19
N HIS A 220 -20.98 2.42 7.53
CA HIS A 220 -19.69 3.07 7.72
C HIS A 220 -19.74 4.11 8.84
N PHE A 221 -18.62 4.32 9.51
CA PHE A 221 -18.43 5.39 10.48
C PHE A 221 -16.94 5.71 10.63
N LYS A 222 -16.64 6.86 11.24
CA LYS A 222 -15.28 7.16 11.68
C LYS A 222 -15.01 6.49 13.02
N GLY A 223 -14.06 5.57 13.05
CA GLY A 223 -13.61 4.89 14.27
C GLY A 223 -12.63 5.73 15.10
N PRO A 224 -12.17 5.19 16.24
CA PRO A 224 -11.13 5.82 17.04
C PRO A 224 -9.76 5.78 16.35
N GLY A 225 -8.83 6.58 16.86
CA GLY A 225 -7.44 6.56 16.40
C GLY A 225 -7.22 7.21 15.03
N SER A 226 -6.09 6.87 14.43
CA SER A 226 -5.69 7.32 13.09
C SER A 226 -4.98 6.24 12.26
N GLN A 227 -4.52 5.15 12.88
CA GLN A 227 -3.79 4.07 12.24
C GLN A 227 -4.29 2.71 12.77
N PRO A 228 -5.53 2.30 12.43
CA PRO A 228 -6.07 1.01 12.83
C PRO A 228 -5.39 -0.11 12.02
N TRP A 229 -4.50 -0.86 12.65
CA TRP A 229 -3.63 -1.85 11.96
C TRP A 229 -4.04 -3.31 12.17
N GLY A 230 -4.95 -3.57 13.10
CA GLY A 230 -5.48 -4.90 13.34
C GLY A 230 -6.86 -4.80 13.97
N MET A 231 -7.77 -5.70 13.57
CA MET A 231 -9.15 -5.71 14.05
C MET A 231 -9.61 -7.12 14.38
N ALA A 232 -10.41 -7.25 15.43
CA ALA A 232 -11.10 -8.49 15.77
C ALA A 232 -12.54 -8.21 16.19
N PHE A 233 -13.39 -9.22 16.11
CA PHE A 233 -14.74 -9.18 16.67
C PHE A 233 -14.84 -10.23 17.78
N ASP A 234 -15.31 -9.83 18.96
CA ASP A 234 -15.37 -10.74 20.12
C ASP A 234 -16.70 -11.51 20.25
N GLY A 235 -17.63 -11.28 19.32
CA GLY A 235 -19.01 -11.76 19.37
C GLY A 235 -20.04 -10.67 19.70
N GLU A 236 -19.61 -9.50 20.19
CA GLU A 236 -20.45 -8.35 20.52
C GLU A 236 -19.86 -7.02 20.05
N ASN A 237 -18.56 -6.80 20.28
CA ASN A 237 -17.85 -5.56 20.01
C ASN A 237 -16.67 -5.77 19.05
N LEU A 238 -16.31 -4.70 18.34
CA LEU A 238 -15.06 -4.65 17.59
C LEU A 238 -13.92 -4.29 18.53
N TRP A 239 -12.77 -4.92 18.32
CA TRP A 239 -11.53 -4.56 18.97
C TRP A 239 -10.54 -4.10 17.91
N VAL A 240 -9.82 -3.02 18.19
CA VAL A 240 -8.93 -2.38 17.21
C VAL A 240 -7.61 -2.04 17.86
N VAL A 241 -6.52 -2.45 17.23
CA VAL A 241 -5.17 -1.95 17.55
C VAL A 241 -4.93 -0.68 16.74
N ASP A 242 -4.70 0.45 17.43
CA ASP A 242 -4.18 1.66 16.81
C ASP A 242 -2.67 1.78 17.05
N PHE A 243 -1.92 1.82 15.96
CA PHE A 243 -0.46 1.84 16.02
C PHE A 243 0.10 3.17 16.50
N ALA A 244 -0.43 4.29 15.99
CA ALA A 244 0.05 5.64 16.31
C ALA A 244 -0.20 5.98 17.79
N GLU A 245 -1.39 5.67 18.29
CA GLU A 245 -1.81 5.91 19.67
C GLU A 245 -1.35 4.80 20.63
N LYS A 246 -0.78 3.70 20.13
CA LYS A 246 -0.30 2.56 20.92
C LYS A 246 -1.37 2.02 21.87
N THR A 247 -2.61 2.00 21.40
CA THR A 247 -3.79 1.73 22.23
C THR A 247 -4.67 0.70 21.53
N ILE A 248 -5.27 -0.18 22.33
CA ILE A 248 -6.27 -1.13 21.89
C ILE A 248 -7.63 -0.60 22.34
N PHE A 249 -8.53 -0.41 21.39
CA PHE A 249 -9.88 0.12 21.62
C PHE A 249 -10.91 -0.99 21.51
N GLU A 250 -11.83 -1.04 22.47
CA GLU A 250 -13.11 -1.72 22.30
C GLU A 250 -14.12 -0.73 21.71
N VAL A 251 -14.75 -1.09 20.60
CA VAL A 251 -15.55 -0.19 19.77
C VAL A 251 -16.93 -0.82 19.58
N ASN A 252 -17.95 -0.01 19.83
CA ASN A 252 -19.33 -0.38 19.54
C ASN A 252 -19.55 -0.42 18.01
N PRO A 253 -19.91 -1.57 17.42
CA PRO A 253 -20.04 -1.70 15.96
C PRO A 253 -21.20 -0.88 15.38
N GLU A 254 -22.22 -0.54 16.17
CA GLU A 254 -23.40 0.19 15.66
C GLU A 254 -23.14 1.68 15.44
N ASN A 255 -22.14 2.25 16.11
CA ASN A 255 -21.93 3.71 16.10
C ASN A 255 -20.48 4.17 16.25
N GLY A 256 -19.51 3.26 16.33
CA GLY A 256 -18.09 3.59 16.42
C GLY A 256 -17.62 4.15 17.75
N ARG A 257 -18.48 4.17 18.79
CA ARG A 257 -18.08 4.71 20.10
C ARG A 257 -17.13 3.77 20.80
N VAL A 258 -16.05 4.34 21.36
CA VAL A 258 -15.15 3.62 22.28
C VAL A 258 -15.90 3.27 23.56
N LEU A 259 -15.90 1.99 23.90
CA LEU A 259 -16.51 1.44 25.12
C LEU A 259 -15.49 1.29 26.24
N SER A 260 -14.29 0.82 25.88
CA SER A 260 -13.15 0.70 26.76
C SER A 260 -11.85 0.76 25.95
N SER A 261 -10.71 0.88 26.63
CA SER A 261 -9.40 0.86 25.98
C SER A 261 -8.30 0.53 26.97
N PHE A 262 -7.22 -0.07 26.48
CA PHE A 262 -5.99 -0.27 27.24
C PHE A 262 -4.76 -0.09 26.36
N GLN A 263 -3.60 0.11 26.99
CA GLN A 263 -2.35 0.32 26.25
C GLN A 263 -1.89 -0.96 25.58
N SER A 264 -1.31 -0.82 24.38
CA SER A 264 -0.67 -1.93 23.68
C SER A 264 0.41 -2.58 24.58
N PRO A 265 0.51 -3.92 24.56
CA PRO A 265 1.48 -4.65 25.38
C PRO A 265 2.93 -4.57 24.86
N ASP A 266 3.16 -4.10 23.63
CA ASP A 266 4.50 -4.01 23.04
C ASP A 266 5.26 -2.81 23.65
N PRO A 267 6.46 -3.02 24.23
CA PRO A 267 7.18 -2.01 25.00
C PRO A 267 7.80 -0.87 24.16
N VAL A 268 7.94 -1.03 22.84
CA VAL A 268 8.73 -0.09 22.01
C VAL A 268 7.98 0.36 20.75
N GLY A 269 7.08 -0.46 20.20
CA GLY A 269 6.54 -0.23 18.86
C GLY A 269 5.04 0.01 18.75
N GLY A 270 4.23 -0.38 19.72
CA GLY A 270 2.81 -0.65 19.46
C GLY A 270 2.62 -2.05 18.86
N CYS A 271 1.40 -2.38 18.43
CA CYS A 271 1.07 -3.70 17.86
C CYS A 271 0.54 -3.58 16.43
N LYS A 272 0.43 -4.71 15.73
CA LYS A 272 -0.07 -4.79 14.35
C LYS A 272 -1.40 -5.55 14.30
N GLY A 273 -1.35 -6.88 14.24
CA GLY A 273 -2.51 -7.75 14.12
C GLY A 273 -3.22 -8.05 15.44
N LEU A 274 -4.51 -8.41 15.33
CA LEU A 274 -5.38 -8.74 16.45
C LEU A 274 -6.36 -9.85 16.06
N THR A 275 -6.50 -10.88 16.88
CA THR A 275 -7.57 -11.87 16.73
C THR A 275 -8.20 -12.20 18.08
N TRP A 276 -9.37 -12.82 18.03
CA TRP A 276 -10.11 -13.35 19.18
C TRP A 276 -10.29 -14.86 19.03
N ASP A 277 -10.09 -15.63 20.11
CA ASP A 277 -10.27 -17.09 20.07
C ASP A 277 -11.58 -17.59 20.67
N GLY A 278 -12.44 -16.68 21.14
CA GLY A 278 -13.65 -16.99 21.90
C GLY A 278 -13.51 -16.68 23.40
N GLU A 279 -12.29 -16.50 23.91
CA GLU A 279 -12.03 -16.21 25.32
C GLU A 279 -10.98 -15.12 25.54
N TYR A 280 -9.94 -15.06 24.69
CA TYR A 280 -8.83 -14.13 24.81
C TYR A 280 -8.54 -13.37 23.52
N LEU A 281 -8.03 -12.15 23.68
CA LEU A 281 -7.43 -11.36 22.61
C LEU A 281 -6.00 -11.83 22.40
N TYR A 282 -5.62 -12.00 21.14
CA TYR A 282 -4.25 -12.30 20.74
C TYR A 282 -3.74 -11.15 19.89
N VAL A 283 -2.69 -10.50 20.37
CA VAL A 283 -2.16 -9.26 19.80
C VAL A 283 -0.74 -9.49 19.29
N LEU A 284 -0.47 -9.22 18.01
CA LEU A 284 0.85 -9.39 17.41
C LEU A 284 1.73 -8.15 17.63
N GLY A 285 2.92 -8.33 18.20
CA GLY A 285 3.88 -7.26 18.46
C GLY A 285 4.45 -6.62 17.19
N TRP A 286 4.82 -5.32 17.27
CA TRP A 286 5.55 -4.65 16.18
C TRP A 286 7.06 -4.85 16.29
N ALA A 287 7.62 -4.47 17.45
CA ALA A 287 9.05 -4.51 17.72
C ALA A 287 9.47 -5.86 18.31
N THR A 288 8.50 -6.58 18.86
CA THR A 288 8.68 -7.88 19.48
C THR A 288 8.14 -8.98 18.58
N HIS A 289 8.90 -10.08 18.44
CA HIS A 289 8.52 -11.25 17.65
C HIS A 289 7.64 -12.20 18.48
N VAL A 290 6.52 -11.69 19.01
CA VAL A 290 5.65 -12.44 19.91
C VAL A 290 4.17 -12.14 19.67
N ILE A 291 3.33 -13.10 20.06
CA ILE A 291 1.89 -12.89 20.26
C ILE A 291 1.64 -12.73 21.75
N TYR A 292 0.99 -11.62 22.12
CA TYR A 292 0.51 -11.37 23.47
C TYR A 292 -0.91 -11.91 23.63
N GLN A 293 -1.11 -12.85 24.55
CA GLN A 293 -2.46 -13.28 24.93
C GLN A 293 -2.94 -12.40 26.08
N MET A 294 -4.10 -11.76 25.90
CA MET A 294 -4.65 -10.79 26.83
C MET A 294 -6.12 -11.05 27.12
N ASP A 295 -6.58 -10.70 28.32
CA ASP A 295 -8.02 -10.60 28.59
C ASP A 295 -8.60 -9.27 28.09
N ARG A 296 -9.93 -9.12 28.19
CA ARG A 296 -10.66 -7.92 27.73
C ARG A 296 -10.37 -6.69 28.60
N GLU A 297 -9.88 -6.88 29.82
CA GLU A 297 -9.46 -5.80 30.72
C GLU A 297 -8.02 -5.31 30.45
N GLY A 298 -7.31 -5.94 29.52
CA GLY A 298 -5.95 -5.58 29.12
C GLY A 298 -4.86 -6.20 29.99
N ASN A 299 -5.16 -7.23 30.77
CA ASN A 299 -4.15 -7.98 31.52
C ASN A 299 -3.46 -8.99 30.61
N LEU A 300 -2.13 -9.03 30.68
CA LEU A 300 -1.33 -10.03 29.99
C LEU A 300 -1.47 -11.39 30.66
N ILE A 301 -1.95 -12.38 29.93
CA ILE A 301 -2.09 -13.77 30.38
C ILE A 301 -0.79 -14.53 30.14
N GLN A 302 -0.27 -14.45 28.91
CA GLN A 302 1.02 -15.02 28.53
C GLN A 302 1.55 -14.40 27.23
N THR A 303 2.79 -14.77 26.89
CA THR A 303 3.45 -14.37 25.65
C THR A 303 3.89 -15.63 24.91
N ILE A 304 3.55 -15.71 23.63
CA ILE A 304 3.92 -16.80 22.72
C ILE A 304 5.05 -16.29 21.83
N LEU A 305 6.23 -16.91 21.91
CA LEU A 305 7.38 -16.56 21.08
C LEU A 305 7.20 -17.16 19.69
N LEU A 306 7.35 -16.34 18.64
CA LEU A 306 7.30 -16.81 17.26
C LEU A 306 8.67 -17.34 16.82
N GLU A 307 8.70 -18.54 16.25
CA GLU A 307 9.91 -19.10 15.62
C GLU A 307 10.11 -18.63 14.18
N ALA A 308 9.04 -18.15 13.53
CA ALA A 308 9.04 -17.66 12.17
C ALA A 308 8.87 -16.14 12.11
N ASP A 309 9.46 -15.53 11.09
CA ASP A 309 9.24 -14.13 10.78
C ASP A 309 7.85 -13.97 10.14
N GLY A 310 6.88 -13.57 10.97
CA GLY A 310 5.56 -13.12 10.56
C GLY A 310 5.35 -11.65 10.90
N GLY A 311 4.50 -10.96 10.15
CA GLY A 311 4.21 -9.55 10.35
C GLY A 311 2.91 -9.12 9.70
N GLY A 312 2.36 -7.99 10.14
CA GLY A 312 1.04 -7.52 9.73
C GLY A 312 -0.04 -8.07 10.67
N GLY A 313 -1.01 -8.76 10.10
CA GLY A 313 -2.21 -9.25 10.76
C GLY A 313 -2.09 -10.58 11.48
N LEU A 314 -3.18 -10.94 12.14
CA LEU A 314 -3.30 -12.21 12.86
C LEU A 314 -4.75 -12.70 12.77
N ALA A 315 -4.95 -13.92 12.27
CA ALA A 315 -6.24 -14.61 12.29
C ALA A 315 -6.17 -15.90 13.10
N TRP A 316 -7.31 -16.34 13.63
CA TRP A 316 -7.44 -17.59 14.38
C TRP A 316 -8.50 -18.50 13.75
N ASP A 317 -8.10 -19.69 13.30
CA ASP A 317 -9.01 -20.64 12.61
C ASP A 317 -9.78 -21.58 13.57
N GLY A 318 -9.66 -21.37 14.88
CA GLY A 318 -10.14 -22.30 15.89
C GLY A 318 -9.08 -23.28 16.42
N LYS A 319 -7.92 -23.37 15.75
CA LYS A 319 -6.82 -24.29 16.11
C LYS A 319 -5.42 -23.72 15.90
N PHE A 320 -5.22 -22.90 14.88
CA PHE A 320 -3.95 -22.32 14.47
C PHE A 320 -4.10 -20.83 14.23
N PHE A 321 -2.99 -20.12 14.39
CA PHE A 321 -2.85 -18.75 13.95
C PHE A 321 -2.43 -18.70 12.49
N TRP A 322 -2.94 -17.71 11.78
CA TRP A 322 -2.52 -17.36 10.42
C TRP A 322 -2.02 -15.93 10.43
N MET A 323 -0.88 -15.68 9.78
CA MET A 323 -0.30 -14.33 9.66
C MET A 323 0.49 -14.21 8.36
N PRO A 324 0.62 -13.01 7.78
CA PRO A 324 1.54 -12.81 6.67
C PRO A 324 2.98 -13.13 7.13
N GLY A 325 3.73 -13.83 6.29
CA GLY A 325 5.07 -14.34 6.61
C GLY A 325 5.59 -15.23 5.49
N GLY A 326 6.91 -15.42 5.38
CA GLY A 326 7.47 -16.14 4.24
C GLY A 326 6.89 -17.56 4.07
N PRO A 327 6.48 -18.02 2.86
CA PRO A 327 6.52 -17.42 1.51
C PRO A 327 5.20 -16.72 1.06
N GLY A 328 4.28 -16.41 1.98
CA GLY A 328 3.00 -15.77 1.68
C GLY A 328 2.23 -15.53 2.98
N ILE A 329 1.44 -16.53 3.38
CA ILE A 329 0.74 -16.55 4.67
C ILE A 329 1.15 -17.82 5.42
N ILE A 330 1.70 -17.67 6.62
CA ILE A 330 2.16 -18.79 7.44
C ILE A 330 1.08 -19.24 8.42
N LYS A 331 1.11 -20.53 8.72
CA LYS A 331 0.29 -21.20 9.73
C LYS A 331 1.15 -21.51 10.95
N VAL A 332 0.70 -21.08 12.12
CA VAL A 332 1.45 -21.13 13.37
C VAL A 332 0.63 -21.81 14.46
N ASP A 333 1.24 -22.71 15.22
CA ASP A 333 0.58 -23.38 16.35
C ASP A 333 0.57 -22.52 17.63
N ARG A 334 -0.09 -23.02 18.68
CA ARG A 334 -0.21 -22.30 19.96
C ARG A 334 1.13 -22.15 20.71
N GLU A 335 2.16 -22.87 20.29
CA GLU A 335 3.51 -22.73 20.82
C GLU A 335 4.38 -21.74 20.01
N GLY A 336 3.83 -21.16 18.94
CA GLY A 336 4.52 -20.17 18.11
C GLY A 336 5.40 -20.76 17.01
N ARG A 337 5.25 -22.06 16.73
CA ARG A 337 6.01 -22.75 15.67
C ARG A 337 5.27 -22.66 14.36
N GLN A 338 5.98 -22.37 13.27
CA GLN A 338 5.41 -22.49 11.93
C GLN A 338 5.21 -23.97 11.60
N VAL A 339 3.97 -24.34 11.27
CA VAL A 339 3.54 -25.71 10.98
C VAL A 339 3.02 -25.90 9.56
N GLY A 340 2.85 -24.81 8.80
CA GLY A 340 2.40 -24.81 7.41
C GLY A 340 2.42 -23.41 6.82
N TRP A 341 1.97 -23.26 5.58
CA TRP A 341 1.81 -22.00 4.87
C TRP A 341 0.97 -22.17 3.59
N ILE A 342 0.41 -21.07 3.09
CA ILE A 342 -0.24 -20.96 1.77
C ILE A 342 0.35 -19.77 1.00
N TYR A 343 0.22 -19.75 -0.33
CA TYR A 343 0.50 -18.52 -1.07
C TYR A 343 -0.54 -17.45 -0.72
N ALA A 344 -0.13 -16.19 -0.78
CA ALA A 344 -1.08 -15.09 -0.66
C ALA A 344 -2.03 -15.03 -1.87
N ALA A 345 -3.12 -14.27 -1.77
CA ALA A 345 -3.95 -13.95 -2.93
C ALA A 345 -3.23 -12.98 -3.87
N SER A 346 -2.49 -12.02 -3.32
CA SER A 346 -1.66 -11.06 -4.05
C SER A 346 -0.43 -10.66 -3.23
N GLU A 347 0.44 -9.87 -3.84
CA GLU A 347 1.44 -9.10 -3.10
C GLU A 347 0.76 -8.13 -2.11
N GLY A 348 1.45 -7.78 -1.02
CA GLY A 348 1.00 -6.75 -0.09
C GLY A 348 0.02 -7.19 1.00
N THR A 349 -0.09 -8.49 1.30
CA THR A 349 -0.99 -8.98 2.36
C THR A 349 -0.67 -8.35 3.70
N TRP A 350 -1.67 -7.72 4.30
CA TRP A 350 -1.49 -6.96 5.52
C TRP A 350 -2.22 -7.56 6.70
N ASP A 351 -3.54 -7.44 6.79
CA ASP A 351 -4.31 -7.98 7.91
C ASP A 351 -5.14 -9.21 7.51
N LEU A 352 -5.47 -10.07 8.48
CA LEU A 352 -6.17 -11.33 8.25
C LEU A 352 -7.32 -11.52 9.25
N ALA A 353 -8.40 -12.13 8.79
CA ALA A 353 -9.48 -12.62 9.65
C ALA A 353 -9.93 -14.00 9.21
N TRP A 354 -10.38 -14.83 10.15
CA TRP A 354 -10.97 -16.14 9.82
C TRP A 354 -12.48 -16.09 9.97
N GLY A 355 -13.21 -16.58 8.97
CA GLY A 355 -14.66 -16.55 9.01
C GLY A 355 -15.33 -17.21 7.81
N ASN A 356 -16.47 -17.88 8.05
CA ASN A 356 -17.24 -18.57 7.01
C ASN A 356 -16.39 -19.60 6.23
N ASP A 357 -15.54 -20.34 6.94
CA ASP A 357 -14.57 -21.30 6.39
C ASP A 357 -13.57 -20.71 5.38
N LEU A 358 -13.40 -19.38 5.38
CA LEU A 358 -12.43 -18.66 4.58
C LEU A 358 -11.42 -17.93 5.46
N LEU A 359 -10.20 -17.82 4.94
CA LEU A 359 -9.24 -16.84 5.41
C LEU A 359 -9.45 -15.55 4.60
N TRP A 360 -9.95 -14.51 5.27
CA TRP A 360 -10.09 -13.19 4.70
C TRP A 360 -8.78 -12.41 4.85
N ALA A 361 -8.37 -11.73 3.80
CA ALA A 361 -7.10 -11.00 3.75
C ALA A 361 -7.30 -9.61 3.16
N THR A 362 -6.73 -8.58 3.80
CA THR A 362 -6.56 -7.27 3.18
C THR A 362 -5.25 -7.22 2.41
N GLN A 363 -5.28 -6.53 1.28
CA GLN A 363 -4.13 -6.34 0.42
C GLN A 363 -3.81 -4.85 0.31
N ARG A 364 -2.53 -4.49 0.51
CA ARG A 364 -2.04 -3.11 0.40
C ARG A 364 -1.52 -2.82 -0.99
N THR A 365 -2.48 -2.79 -1.86
CA THR A 365 -2.43 -2.33 -3.23
C THR A 365 -2.21 -0.82 -3.30
N ASN A 366 -2.01 -0.25 -4.48
CA ASN A 366 -2.05 1.20 -4.61
C ASN A 366 -3.38 1.77 -4.08
N GLU A 367 -3.32 2.87 -3.34
CA GLU A 367 -4.48 3.49 -2.70
C GLU A 367 -5.45 4.16 -3.68
N ASN A 368 -4.96 4.52 -4.86
CA ASN A 368 -5.73 5.23 -5.89
C ASN A 368 -6.36 4.29 -6.91
N TRP A 369 -6.11 2.99 -6.81
CA TRP A 369 -6.64 2.01 -7.76
C TRP A 369 -8.02 1.51 -7.34
N PHE A 370 -8.90 1.37 -8.34
CA PHE A 370 -10.29 0.91 -8.19
C PHE A 370 -10.41 -0.61 -8.31
N ASP A 371 -9.59 -1.33 -7.56
CA ASP A 371 -9.59 -2.79 -7.44
C ASP A 371 -10.11 -3.24 -6.08
N ASP A 372 -10.40 -4.54 -5.97
CA ASP A 372 -10.80 -5.17 -4.73
C ASP A 372 -9.63 -5.26 -3.75
N LYS A 373 -9.89 -4.86 -2.50
CA LYS A 373 -8.89 -4.75 -1.43
C LYS A 373 -8.94 -5.90 -0.44
N VAL A 374 -10.01 -6.67 -0.49
CA VAL A 374 -10.32 -7.74 0.46
C VAL A 374 -10.63 -9.02 -0.29
N PHE A 375 -9.91 -10.07 0.07
CA PHE A 375 -9.96 -11.36 -0.60
C PHE A 375 -10.40 -12.44 0.38
N GLY A 376 -11.38 -13.26 0.00
CA GLY A 376 -11.76 -14.46 0.72
C GLY A 376 -11.08 -15.67 0.10
N ILE A 377 -10.25 -16.34 0.90
CA ILE A 377 -9.37 -17.43 0.45
C ILE A 377 -9.86 -18.76 1.02
N GLU A 378 -10.18 -19.69 0.13
CA GLU A 378 -10.39 -21.11 0.44
C GLU A 378 -9.02 -21.81 0.52
N ILE A 379 -8.74 -22.50 1.62
CA ILE A 379 -7.49 -23.24 1.81
C ILE A 379 -7.68 -24.67 1.29
N ILE A 380 -6.92 -25.04 0.25
CA ILE A 380 -6.93 -26.37 -0.38
C ILE A 380 -5.92 -27.29 0.31
N ASN A 381 -4.71 -26.77 0.56
CA ASN A 381 -3.60 -27.45 1.21
C ASN A 381 -2.67 -26.37 1.82
N ASP A 382 -2.04 -26.65 2.94
CA ASP A 382 -1.24 -25.65 3.66
C ASP A 382 0.19 -26.11 3.92
N HIS A 383 0.68 -27.06 3.10
CA HIS A 383 2.01 -27.64 3.23
C HIS A 383 2.34 -28.09 4.67
N SER A 384 1.33 -28.52 5.44
CA SER A 384 1.53 -28.98 6.82
C SER A 384 2.59 -30.09 6.87
N GLN A 385 3.56 -29.96 7.80
CA GLN A 385 4.59 -30.98 8.04
C GLN A 385 4.11 -32.13 8.95
#